data_AF-A0A8E2LDL4-F1
#
_entry.id   AF-A0A8E2LDL4-F1
#
_cell.length_a   1.000
_cell.length_b   1.000
_cell.length_c   1.000
_cell.angle_alpha   90.00
_cell.angle_beta   90.00
_cell.angle_gamma   90.00
#
_symmetry.space_group_name_H-M   'P 1'
#
loop_
_entity.id
_entity.type
_entity.pdbx_description
1 polymer ?
#
loop_
_entity_poly.entity_id
_entity_poly.type
_entity_poly.pdbx_seq_one_letter_code
_entity_poly.pdbx_strand_id
1 'polypeptide(L)' 'MGLLNTFQEWASNRHEKMLANMESKGFCPDCRGKGINHLALSEYYYSTSIECPGCNGSGTFTDWASNSK' A
#
# COMPACT_ATOMS: atom_id res chain seq x y z
N MET A 1 -29.16 -0.91 13.63
CA MET A 1 -28.35 0.32 13.61
C MET A 1 -27.66 0.47 14.96
N GLY A 2 -26.54 -0.22 15.15
CA GLY A 2 -25.77 -0.17 16.40
C GLY A 2 -24.47 0.61 16.21
N LEU A 3 -23.89 1.10 17.31
CA LEU A 3 -22.62 1.84 17.31
C LEU A 3 -21.49 1.10 16.58
N LEU A 4 -21.44 -0.23 16.71
CA LEU A 4 -20.47 -1.08 16.01
C LEU A 4 -20.59 -0.97 14.47
N ASN A 5 -21.82 -0.83 13.94
CA ASN A 5 -22.03 -0.67 12.50
C ASN A 5 -21.49 0.67 12.02
N THR A 6 -21.70 1.75 12.78
CA THR A 6 -21.22 3.08 12.40
C THR A 6 -19.68 3.17 12.36
N PHE A 7 -18.99 2.45 13.24
CA PHE A 7 -17.52 2.38 13.21
C PHE A 7 -17.01 1.58 12.01
N GLN A 8 -17.65 0.46 11.69
CA GLN A 8 -17.28 -0.36 10.54
C GLN A 8 -17.51 0.40 9.23
N GLU A 9 -18.62 1.11 9.11
CA GLU A 9 -18.97 1.91 7.94
C GLU A 9 -17.99 3.09 7.74
N TRP A 10 -17.56 3.74 8.83
CA TRP A 10 -16.48 4.74 8.78
C TRP A 10 -15.14 4.15 8.31
N ALA A 11 -14.76 2.98 8.83
CA ALA A 11 -13.50 2.32 8.49
C ALA A 11 -13.47 1.94 6.99
N SER A 12 -14.55 1.34 6.49
CA SER A 12 -14.68 0.99 5.06
C SER A 12 -14.65 2.23 4.18
N ASN A 13 -15.43 3.28 4.50
CA ASN A 13 -15.42 4.52 3.73
C ASN A 13 -14.04 5.19 3.67
N ARG A 14 -13.27 5.12 4.77
CA ARG A 14 -11.90 5.64 4.81
C ARG A 14 -10.97 4.82 3.92
N HIS A 15 -11.11 3.50 3.94
CA HIS A 15 -10.32 2.59 3.13
C HIS A 15 -10.58 2.81 1.64
N GLU A 16 -11.84 2.87 1.22
CA GLU A 16 -12.24 3.14 -0.16
C GLU A 16 -11.71 4.50 -0.66
N LYS A 17 -11.81 5.55 0.16
CA LYS A 17 -11.25 6.87 -0.18
C LYS A 17 -9.73 6.83 -0.36
N MET A 18 -9.03 6.05 0.45
CA MET A 18 -7.58 5.87 0.33
C MET A 18 -7.25 5.14 -0.97
N LEU A 19 -7.95 4.05 -1.28
CA LEU A 19 -7.77 3.30 -2.53
C LEU A 19 -8.02 4.18 -3.76
N ALA A 20 -9.14 4.90 -3.81
CA ALA A 20 -9.45 5.81 -4.91
C ALA A 20 -8.39 6.92 -5.09
N ASN A 21 -7.82 7.42 -3.99
CA ASN A 21 -6.73 8.40 -4.05
C ASN A 21 -5.45 7.79 -4.64
N MET A 22 -5.10 6.56 -4.22
CA MET A 22 -3.91 5.86 -4.71
C MET A 22 -4.07 5.47 -6.19
N GLU A 23 -5.25 5.00 -6.58
CA GLU A 23 -5.63 4.73 -7.97
C GLU A 23 -5.49 5.98 -8.84
N SER A 24 -6.03 7.13 -8.39
CA SER A 24 -5.92 8.39 -9.12
C SER A 24 -4.48 8.85 -9.36
N LYS A 25 -3.54 8.42 -8.51
CA LYS A 25 -2.11 8.70 -8.61
C LYS A 25 -1.34 7.59 -9.33
N GLY A 26 -1.98 6.46 -9.62
CA GLY A 26 -1.34 5.27 -10.16
C GLY A 26 -0.38 4.59 -9.19
N PHE A 27 -0.48 4.84 -7.88
CA PHE A 27 0.44 4.31 -6.88
C PHE A 27 -0.12 3.09 -6.15
N CYS A 28 0.76 2.13 -5.85
CA CYS A 28 0.44 1.01 -4.99
C CYS A 28 0.02 1.52 -3.60
N PRO A 29 -1.18 1.17 -3.09
CA PRO A 29 -1.68 1.63 -1.80
C PRO A 29 -0.88 1.07 -0.61
N ASP A 30 -0.26 -0.10 -0.76
CA ASP A 30 0.49 -0.76 0.31
C ASP A 30 1.84 -0.08 0.59
N CYS A 31 2.59 0.25 -0.46
CA CYS A 31 3.88 0.95 -0.33
C CYS A 31 3.82 2.44 -0.64
N ARG A 32 2.65 2.98 -1.00
CA ARG A 32 2.43 4.37 -1.42
C ARG A 32 3.35 4.80 -2.57
N GLY A 33 3.58 3.92 -3.54
CA GLY A 33 4.40 4.21 -4.71
C GLY A 33 5.90 3.94 -4.56
N LYS A 34 6.38 3.46 -3.40
CA LYS A 34 7.82 3.20 -3.21
C LYS A 34 8.33 2.02 -4.04
N GLY A 35 7.52 0.98 -4.20
CA GLY A 35 7.90 -0.26 -4.88
C GLY A 35 8.90 -1.08 -4.06
N ILE A 36 10.13 -0.60 -3.94
CA ILE A 36 11.23 -1.23 -3.20
C ILE A 36 11.59 -0.36 -1.99
N ASN A 37 11.63 -0.98 -0.82
CA ASN A 37 12.12 -0.33 0.40
C ASN A 37 13.57 -0.74 0.63
N HIS A 38 14.48 0.24 0.56
CA HIS A 38 15.85 0.04 1.02
C HIS A 38 15.90 0.21 2.53
N LEU A 39 16.17 -0.86 3.25
CA LEU A 39 16.54 -0.76 4.65
C LEU A 39 17.99 -0.28 4.74
N ALA A 40 18.15 1.02 4.96
CA ALA A 40 19.43 1.60 5.36
C ALA A 40 19.71 1.21 6.82
N LEU A 41 20.12 -0.05 7.01
CA LEU A 41 20.94 -0.40 8.17
C LEU A 41 22.28 0.30 7.98
N SER A 42 22.93 0.72 9.07
CA SER A 42 24.07 1.65 9.09
C SER A 42 25.11 1.41 7.97
N GLU A 43 25.94 2.41 7.66
CA GLU A 43 26.97 2.37 6.58
C GLU A 43 27.88 1.13 6.57
N TYR A 44 27.91 0.35 7.66
CA TYR A 44 28.67 -0.89 7.82
C TYR A 44 27.88 -2.17 7.44
N TYR A 45 26.61 -2.06 7.06
CA TYR A 45 25.74 -3.16 6.65
C TYR A 45 25.31 -3.01 5.19
N TYR A 46 25.33 -4.13 4.46
CA TYR A 46 24.65 -4.20 3.16
C TYR A 46 23.16 -3.91 3.35
N SER A 47 22.66 -2.83 2.74
CA SER A 47 21.23 -2.51 2.77
C SER A 47 20.45 -3.61 2.04
N THR A 48 19.55 -4.29 2.71
CA THR A 48 18.63 -5.21 2.06
C THR A 48 17.51 -4.40 1.39
N SER A 49 17.35 -4.61 0.08
CA SER A 49 16.19 -4.12 -0.66
C SER A 49 15.03 -5.11 -0.46
N ILE A 50 13.94 -4.64 0.15
CA ILE A 50 12.73 -5.42 0.33
C ILE A 50 11.67 -4.89 -0.65
N GLU A 51 11.26 -5.75 -1.57
CA GLU A 51 10.16 -5.46 -2.48
C GLU A 51 8.84 -5.39 -1.72
N CYS A 52 7.98 -4.45 -2.10
CA CYS A 52 6.62 -4.40 -1.59
C CYS A 52 5.86 -5.64 -2.07
N PRO A 53 5.33 -6.48 -1.16
CA PRO A 53 4.63 -7.70 -1.54
C PRO A 53 3.31 -7.42 -2.27
N GLY A 54 2.72 -6.24 -2.06
CA GLY A 54 1.49 -5.84 -2.73
C GLY A 54 1.66 -5.64 -4.23
N CYS A 55 2.77 -5.04 -4.66
CA CYS A 55 3.03 -4.71 -6.08
C CYS A 55 4.29 -5.36 -6.65
N ASN A 56 4.88 -6.33 -5.94
CA ASN A 56 6.12 -7.01 -6.29
C ASN A 56 7.23 -6.05 -6.73
N GLY A 57 7.46 -4.99 -5.95
CA GLY A 57 8.54 -4.05 -6.21
C GLY A 57 8.24 -2.92 -7.19
N SER A 58 7.13 -2.94 -7.94
CA SER A 58 6.88 -1.95 -9.00
C SER A 58 6.44 -0.58 -8.49
N GLY A 59 5.71 -0.55 -7.37
CA GLY A 59 5.12 0.65 -6.81
C GLY A 59 3.85 1.13 -7.52
N THR A 60 3.34 0.40 -8.52
CA THR A 60 2.17 0.85 -9.30
C THR A 60 0.85 0.31 -8.73
N PHE A 61 -0.23 1.05 -8.97
CA PHE A 61 -1.58 0.60 -8.62
C PHE A 61 -2.02 -0.60 -9.47
N THR A 62 -1.64 -0.64 -10.76
CA THR A 62 -2.02 -1.71 -11.69
C THR A 62 -1.44 -3.05 -11.30
N ASP A 63 -0.17 -3.07 -10.87
CA ASP A 63 0.48 -4.31 -10.43
C ASP A 63 -0.08 -4.75 -9.08
N TRP A 64 -0.37 -3.80 -8.19
CA TRP A 64 -1.07 -4.08 -6.94
C TRP A 64 -2.45 -4.73 -7.17
N ALA A 65 -3.27 -4.14 -8.04
CA ALA A 65 -4.61 -4.64 -8.35
C ALA A 65 -4.59 -6.01 -9.06
N SER A 66 -3.50 -6.31 -9.77
CA SER A 66 -3.32 -7.60 -10.44
C SER A 66 -2.88 -8.71 -9.48
N ASN A 67 -2.18 -8.35 -8.41
CA ASN A 67 -1.70 -9.26 -7.37
C ASN A 67 -2.73 -9.49 -6.26
N SER A 68 -3.68 -8.57 -6.07
CA SER A 68 -4.76 -8.67 -5.07
C SER A 68 -5.95 -9.55 -5.51
N LYS A 69 -5.81 -10.31 -6.61
CA LYS A 69 -6.84 -11.20 -7.17
C LYS A 69 -6.66 -12.64 -6.74
#